data_AF-A0A383C4A8-F1
#
_entry.id   AF-A0A383C4A8-F1
#
_cell.length_a   1.000
_cell.length_b   1.000
_cell.length_c   1.000
_cell.angle_alpha   90.00
_cell.angle_beta   90.00
_cell.angle_gamma   90.00
#
_symmetry.space_group_name_H-M   'P 1'
#
loop_
_entity.id
_entity.type
_entity.pdbx_description
1 polymer ?
#
loop_
_entity_poly.entity_id
_entity_poly.type
_entity_poly.pdbx_seq_one_letter_code
_entity_poly.pdbx_strand_id
1 'polypeptide(L)'
;MNRKIIGVASIIAIAAIVISVTSDSALDESTISQIIFVDAVYEPKNKIVRITYNDNSEMTNLITLEVLGMEKTFHKEFSQSSFVETIEINS
;
A
#
# COMPACT_ATOMS: atom_id res chain seq x y z
N MET A 1 -20.94 26.22 42.47
CA MET A 1 -19.80 25.67 41.69
C MET A 1 -18.66 26.69 41.71
N ASN A 2 -17.44 26.31 42.07
CA ASN A 2 -16.34 27.26 42.27
C ASN A 2 -15.83 27.77 40.92
N ARG A 3 -15.83 29.09 40.71
CA ARG A 3 -15.42 29.72 39.43
C ARG A 3 -14.02 29.29 38.99
N LYS A 4 -13.15 28.94 39.94
CA LYS A 4 -11.80 28.39 39.67
C LYS A 4 -11.85 27.00 39.01
N ILE A 5 -12.81 26.16 39.38
CA ILE A 5 -12.97 24.79 38.84
C ILE A 5 -13.48 24.85 37.40
N ILE A 6 -14.39 25.79 37.11
CA ILE A 6 -14.96 25.99 35.77
C ILE A 6 -13.88 26.42 34.78
N GLY A 7 -13.01 27.35 35.17
CA GLY A 7 -11.91 27.81 34.32
C GLY A 7 -10.90 26.72 33.98
N VAL A 8 -10.53 25.87 34.95
CA VAL A 8 -9.60 24.76 34.74
C VAL A 8 -10.20 23.71 33.79
N ALA A 9 -11.48 23.37 33.96
CA ALA A 9 -12.14 22.40 33.10
C ALA A 9 -12.22 22.86 31.63
N SER A 10 -12.48 24.14 31.38
CA SER A 10 -12.50 24.69 30.01
C SER A 10 -11.14 24.65 29.33
N ILE A 11 -10.05 24.91 30.05
CA ILE A 11 -8.69 24.87 29.47
C ILE A 11 -8.31 23.44 29.05
N ILE A 12 -8.63 22.45 29.90
CA ILE A 12 -8.36 21.04 29.60
C ILE A 12 -9.16 20.58 28.38
N ALA A 13 -10.43 21.00 28.27
CA ALA A 13 -11.27 20.66 27.13
C ALA A 13 -10.72 21.24 25.81
N ILE A 14 -10.26 22.49 25.82
CA ILE A 14 -9.66 23.13 24.64
C ILE A 14 -8.36 22.44 24.25
N ALA A 15 -7.50 22.11 25.23
CA ALA A 15 -6.25 21.40 24.98
C ALA A 15 -6.49 20.01 24.37
N ALA A 16 -7.48 19.27 24.86
CA ALA A 16 -7.85 17.96 24.31
C ALA A 16 -8.35 18.06 22.86
N ILE A 17 -9.16 19.09 22.55
CA ILE A 17 -9.65 19.31 21.18
C ILE A 17 -8.48 19.62 20.23
N VAL A 18 -7.54 20.48 20.64
CA VAL A 18 -6.36 20.85 19.84
C VAL A 18 -5.49 19.63 19.55
N ILE A 19 -5.23 18.76 20.54
CA ILE A 19 -4.44 17.54 20.35
C ILE A 19 -5.13 16.57 19.38
N SER A 20 -6.46 16.44 19.46
CA SER A 20 -7.23 15.57 18.56
C SER A 20 -7.23 16.05 17.11
N VAL A 21 -7.28 17.36 16.85
CA VAL A 21 -7.31 17.89 15.46
C VAL A 21 -5.93 17.94 14.80
N THR A 22 -4.84 17.90 15.56
CA THR A 22 -3.47 17.83 15.00
C THR A 22 -2.96 16.41 14.83
N SER A 23 -3.71 15.42 15.30
CA SER A 23 -3.40 14.00 15.09
C SER A 23 -3.84 13.59 13.69
N ASP A 24 -3.25 14.22 12.67
CA ASP A 24 -3.39 13.75 11.30
C ASP A 24 -2.68 12.39 11.25
N SER A 25 -3.45 11.31 11.25
CA SER A 25 -2.95 9.96 11.06
C SER A 25 -2.56 9.82 9.59
N ALA A 26 -1.55 10.57 9.16
CA ALA A 26 -0.85 10.28 7.93
C ALA A 26 -0.42 8.82 8.06
N LEU A 27 -1.06 7.94 7.28
CA LEU A 27 -0.70 6.53 7.24
C LEU A 27 0.79 6.50 6.92
N ASP A 28 1.59 6.09 7.91
CA ASP A 28 3.03 6.10 7.79
C ASP A 28 3.40 5.29 6.54
N GLU A 29 4.16 5.87 5.63
CA GLU A 29 4.58 5.25 4.37
C GLU A 29 5.24 3.89 4.63
N SER A 30 5.92 3.75 5.78
CA SER A 30 6.49 2.50 6.28
C SER A 30 5.44 1.39 6.50
N THR A 31 4.22 1.74 6.87
CA THR A 31 3.10 0.81 7.05
C THR A 31 2.61 0.29 5.70
N ILE A 32 2.56 1.13 4.65
CA ILE A 32 2.15 0.69 3.31
C ILE A 32 3.21 -0.22 2.68
N SER A 33 4.51 0.11 2.83
CA SER A 33 5.60 -0.76 2.35
C SER A 33 5.68 -2.12 3.05
N GLN A 34 5.11 -2.26 4.25
CA GLN A 34 4.97 -3.54 4.95
C GLN A 34 3.77 -4.36 4.46
N ILE A 35 2.78 -3.70 3.84
CA ILE A 35 1.54 -4.33 3.37
C ILE A 35 1.69 -4.86 1.94
N ILE A 36 2.18 -4.04 1.00
CA ILE A 36 2.26 -4.41 -0.41
C ILE A 36 3.73 -4.52 -0.85
N PHE A 37 4.06 -5.64 -1.49
CA PHE A 37 5.35 -5.91 -2.11
C PHE A 37 5.18 -6.21 -3.60
N VAL A 38 5.99 -5.57 -4.44
CA VAL A 38 6.05 -5.81 -5.89
C VAL A 38 7.51 -5.81 -6.33
N ASP A 39 7.90 -6.84 -7.09
CA ASP A 39 9.24 -6.95 -7.68
C ASP A 39 9.16 -7.52 -9.10
N ALA A 40 10.11 -7.14 -9.94
CA ALA A 40 10.26 -7.62 -11.31
C ALA A 40 11.74 -7.86 -11.63
N VAL A 41 12.11 -9.11 -11.89
CA VAL A 41 13.49 -9.53 -12.13
C VAL A 41 13.60 -10.13 -13.52
N TYR A 42 14.50 -9.58 -14.34
CA TYR A 42 14.86 -10.18 -15.63
C TYR A 42 15.90 -11.29 -15.44
N GLU A 43 15.65 -12.45 -16.03
CA GLU A 43 16.57 -13.59 -16.09
C GLU A 43 17.12 -13.77 -17.51
N PRO A 44 18.34 -13.27 -17.80
CA PRO A 44 18.87 -13.24 -19.16
C PRO A 44 19.05 -14.62 -19.80
N LYS A 45 19.36 -15.64 -19.00
CA LYS A 45 19.61 -17.01 -19.48
C LYS A 45 18.37 -17.61 -20.15
N ASN A 46 17.19 -17.32 -19.60
CA ASN A 46 15.92 -17.87 -20.06
C ASN A 46 15.10 -16.85 -20.84
N LYS A 47 15.57 -15.59 -20.92
CA LYS A 47 14.87 -14.43 -21.52
C LYS A 47 13.46 -14.23 -20.93
N ILE A 48 13.32 -14.43 -19.63
CA ILE A 48 12.06 -14.24 -18.92
C ILE A 48 12.16 -13.06 -17.96
N VAL A 49 11.02 -12.40 -17.71
CA VAL A 49 10.83 -11.52 -16.55
C VAL A 49 9.96 -12.26 -15.56
N ARG A 50 10.42 -12.36 -14.32
CA ARG A 50 9.63 -12.89 -13.21
C ARG A 50 9.10 -11.73 -12.39
N ILE A 51 7.78 -11.63 -12.30
CA ILE A 51 7.06 -10.61 -11.53
C ILE A 51 6.50 -11.27 -10.28
N THR A 52 6.81 -10.70 -9.12
CA THR A 52 6.32 -11.17 -7.82
C THR A 52 5.47 -10.08 -7.20
N TYR A 53 4.27 -10.45 -6.77
CA TYR A 53 3.36 -9.60 -6.04
C TYR A 53 2.96 -10.28 -4.74
N ASN A 54 2.87 -9.51 -3.66
CA ASN A 54 2.35 -9.98 -2.39
C ASN A 54 1.70 -8.85 -1.59
N ASP A 55 0.46 -9.07 -1.16
CA ASP A 55 -0.29 -8.21 -0.24
C ASP A 55 -0.53 -8.96 1.07
N ASN A 56 0.19 -8.54 2.12
CA ASN A 56 0.12 -9.11 3.45
C ASN A 56 -1.17 -8.75 4.22
N SER A 57 -1.97 -7.80 3.73
CA SER A 57 -3.26 -7.49 4.35
C SER A 57 -4.38 -8.44 3.91
N GLU A 58 -4.17 -9.20 2.83
CA GLU A 58 -5.19 -10.04 2.17
C GLU A 58 -6.45 -9.26 1.74
N MET A 59 -6.37 -7.93 1.65
CA MET A 59 -7.51 -7.08 1.27
C MET A 59 -7.64 -6.88 -0.24
N THR A 60 -6.65 -7.35 -1.02
CA THR A 60 -6.67 -7.26 -2.48
C THR A 60 -7.69 -8.22 -3.09
N ASN A 61 -8.67 -7.66 -3.79
CA ASN A 61 -9.73 -8.40 -4.47
C ASN A 61 -9.42 -8.73 -5.94
N LEU A 62 -8.70 -7.83 -6.62
CA LEU A 62 -8.39 -7.93 -8.04
C LEU A 62 -7.07 -7.23 -8.34
N ILE A 63 -6.24 -7.88 -9.16
CA ILE A 63 -5.00 -7.32 -9.68
C ILE A 63 -5.00 -7.47 -11.19
N THR A 64 -4.59 -6.44 -11.90
CA THR A 64 -4.34 -6.47 -13.34
C THR A 64 -2.85 -6.26 -13.58
N LEU A 65 -2.20 -7.22 -14.23
CA LEU A 65 -0.80 -7.14 -14.63
C LEU A 65 -0.70 -6.85 -16.12
N GLU A 66 -0.06 -5.74 -16.47
CA GLU A 66 0.16 -5.34 -17.86
C GLU A 66 1.65 -5.11 -18.14
N VAL A 67 2.14 -5.67 -19.25
CA VAL A 67 3.47 -5.35 -19.79
C VAL A 67 3.32 -4.71 -21.16
N LEU A 68 3.69 -3.44 -21.22
CA LEU A 68 3.57 -2.60 -22.39
C LEU A 68 4.88 -2.58 -23.20
N GLY A 69 4.78 -2.28 -24.50
CA GLY A 69 5.94 -2.17 -25.38
C GLY A 69 6.52 -3.51 -25.88
N MET A 70 5.84 -4.63 -25.61
CA MET A 70 6.11 -5.92 -26.24
C MET A 70 5.44 -6.00 -27.63
N GLU A 71 5.85 -6.97 -28.47
CA GLU A 71 5.20 -7.24 -29.77
C GLU A 71 3.68 -7.47 -29.60
N LYS A 72 3.32 -8.24 -28.58
CA LYS A 72 1.95 -8.37 -28.09
C LYS A 72 1.91 -7.95 -26.63
N THR A 73 1.06 -6.97 -26.31
CA THR A 73 0.80 -6.57 -24.92
C THR A 73 0.44 -7.77 -24.08
N PHE A 74 1.15 -7.94 -22.97
CA PHE A 74 0.77 -8.90 -21.94
C PHE A 74 -0.27 -8.25 -21.04
N HIS A 75 -1.37 -8.96 -20.78
CA HIS A 75 -2.43 -8.55 -19.88
C HIS A 75 -2.99 -9.78 -19.19
N LYS A 76 -3.06 -9.76 -17.86
CA LYS A 76 -3.61 -10.86 -17.06
C LYS A 76 -4.20 -10.35 -15.76
N GLU A 77 -5.33 -10.94 -15.35
CA GLU A 77 -5.98 -10.64 -14.09
C GLU A 77 -5.76 -11.76 -13.06
N PHE A 78 -5.68 -11.38 -11.79
CA PHE A 78 -5.54 -12.27 -10.64
C PHE A 78 -6.56 -11.89 -9.56
N SER A 79 -7.24 -12.88 -8.99
CA SER A 79 -8.15 -12.72 -7.84
C SER A 79 -7.54 -13.26 -6.55
N GLN A 80 -6.21 -13.19 -6.43
CA GLN A 80 -5.44 -13.68 -5.29
C GLN A 80 -4.48 -12.59 -4.82
N SER A 81 -4.23 -12.52 -3.51
CA SER A 81 -3.41 -11.48 -2.89
C SER A 81 -1.90 -11.72 -3.01
N SER A 82 -1.47 -12.79 -3.69
CA SER A 82 -0.05 -13.09 -3.90
C SER A 82 0.14 -13.94 -5.16
N PHE A 83 1.12 -13.62 -6.00
CA PHE A 83 1.45 -14.42 -7.18
C PHE A 83 2.91 -14.25 -7.62
N VAL A 84 3.38 -15.23 -8.39
CA VAL A 84 4.60 -15.15 -9.18
C VAL A 84 4.24 -15.44 -10.63
N GLU A 85 4.37 -14.44 -11.51
CA GLU A 85 4.11 -14.58 -12.94
C GLU A 85 5.44 -14.57 -13.69
N THR A 86 5.57 -15.45 -14.68
CA THR A 86 6.74 -15.49 -15.56
C THR A 86 6.30 -15.14 -16.98
N ILE A 87 6.94 -14.13 -17.54
CA ILE A 87 6.63 -13.61 -18.87
C ILE A 87 7.86 -13.79 -19.75
N GLU A 88 7.72 -14.51 -20.86
CA GLU A 88 8.76 -14.61 -21.87
C GLU A 88 8.90 -13.29 -22.62
N ILE A 89 10.13 -12.79 -22.70
CA ILE A 89 10.47 -11.62 -23.50
C ILE A 89 11.06 -12.13 -24.81
N ASN A 90 10.18 -12.25 -25.81
CA ASN A 90 10.60 -12.47 -27.19
C ASN A 90 11.18 -11.15 -27.71
N SER A 91 12.48 -11.16 -28.00
CA SER A 91 13.20 -10.06 -28.63
C SER A 91 13.29 -10.27 -30.14
#